data_AF-A0A318HNR7-F1
#
_entry.id   AF-A0A318HNR7-F1
#
_cell.length_a   1.000
_cell.length_b   1.000
_cell.length_c   1.000
_cell.angle_alpha   90.00
_cell.angle_beta   90.00
_cell.angle_gamma   90.00
#
_symmetry.space_group_name_H-M   'P 1'
#
loop_
_entity.id
_entity.type
_entity.pdbx_description
1 polymer ?
#
loop_
_entity_poly.entity_id
_entity_poly.type
_entity_poly.pdbx_seq_one_letter_code
_entity_poly.pdbx_strand_id
1 'polypeptide(L)'
;MPAPGGEGFLVVDAYTRIKVAPPLPKVPTVVLSSDKFPPPADLGPYDYTKFQIHQANSLLAETMATENVIVPGSGHDIMLYAPQVVADKIVTVVDRVRAGRR
;
A
#
# COMPACT_ATOMS: atom_id res chain seq x y z
N MET A 1 -27.84 18.39 -2.05
CA MET A 1 -26.87 17.76 -2.98
C MET A 1 -25.47 18.19 -2.57
N PRO A 2 -24.46 17.32 -2.59
CA PRO A 2 -23.08 17.75 -2.38
C PRO A 2 -22.62 18.64 -3.55
N ALA A 3 -21.71 19.57 -3.27
CA ALA A 3 -21.18 20.51 -4.26
C ALA A 3 -20.36 19.78 -5.34
N PRO A 4 -20.30 20.30 -6.58
CA PRO A 4 -19.46 19.74 -7.63
C PRO A 4 -17.98 19.86 -7.21
N GLY A 5 -17.31 18.74 -6.98
CA GLY A 5 -15.92 18.68 -6.49
C GLY A 5 -15.74 17.93 -5.17
N GLY A 6 -16.81 17.52 -4.49
CA GLY A 6 -16.71 16.57 -3.39
C GLY A 6 -16.54 15.15 -3.91
N GLU A 7 -15.39 14.52 -3.69
CA GLU A 7 -15.25 13.07 -3.81
C GLU A 7 -16.09 12.41 -2.69
N GLY A 8 -17.35 12.11 -3.02
CA GLY A 8 -18.22 11.29 -2.21
C GLY A 8 -18.52 10.01 -2.96
N PHE A 9 -18.09 8.86 -2.43
CA PHE A 9 -18.60 7.58 -2.89
C PHE A 9 -19.76 7.14 -1.99
N LEU A 10 -20.77 6.49 -2.57
CA LEU A 10 -21.81 5.84 -1.80
C LEU A 10 -21.19 4.60 -1.12
N VAL A 11 -20.84 4.76 0.15
CA VAL A 11 -20.10 3.79 0.96
C VAL A 11 -20.72 2.38 0.90
N VAL A 12 -22.05 2.29 0.93
CA VAL A 12 -22.79 1.01 0.90
C VAL A 12 -22.63 0.28 -0.43
N ASP A 13 -22.70 1.00 -1.56
CA ASP A 13 -22.57 0.42 -2.89
C ASP A 13 -21.13 -0.02 -3.16
N ALA A 14 -20.15 0.77 -2.71
CA ALA A 14 -18.73 0.45 -2.87
C ALA A 14 -18.35 -0.83 -2.12
N TYR A 15 -18.75 -0.98 -0.85
CA TYR A 15 -18.45 -2.20 -0.10
C TYR A 15 -19.19 -3.42 -0.66
N THR A 16 -20.41 -3.26 -1.16
CA THR A 16 -21.15 -4.36 -1.78
C THR A 16 -20.44 -4.84 -3.05
N ARG A 17 -19.97 -3.90 -3.90
CA ARG A 17 -19.19 -4.22 -5.11
C ARG A 17 -17.85 -4.88 -4.77
N ILE A 18 -17.15 -4.43 -3.74
CA ILE A 18 -15.89 -5.03 -3.29
C ILE A 18 -16.12 -6.47 -2.82
N LYS A 19 -17.19 -6.73 -2.05
CA LYS A 19 -17.50 -8.07 -1.54
C LYS A 19 -17.79 -9.10 -2.64
N VAL A 20 -18.33 -8.67 -3.78
CA VAL A 20 -18.65 -9.56 -4.91
C VAL A 20 -17.59 -9.52 -6.01
N ALA A 21 -16.52 -8.74 -5.84
CA ALA A 21 -15.45 -8.65 -6.83
C ALA A 21 -14.70 -9.99 -6.92
N PRO A 22 -14.26 -10.39 -8.12
CA PRO A 22 -13.32 -11.50 -8.25
C PRO A 22 -12.05 -11.26 -7.43
N PRO A 23 -11.36 -12.33 -6.98
CA PRO A 23 -10.07 -12.19 -6.32
C PRO A 23 -9.08 -11.41 -7.20
N LEU A 24 -8.19 -10.66 -6.56
CA LEU A 24 -7.14 -9.94 -7.28
C LEU A 24 -6.31 -10.93 -8.12
N PRO A 25 -6.01 -10.60 -9.39
CA PRO A 25 -5.14 -11.43 -10.20
C PRO A 25 -3.76 -11.52 -9.54
N LYS A 26 -3.25 -12.74 -9.39
CA LYS A 26 -1.90 -12.95 -8.87
C LYS A 26 -0.89 -12.52 -9.94
N VAL A 27 -0.25 -11.39 -9.68
CA VAL A 27 0.88 -10.88 -10.46
C VAL A 27 2.08 -10.72 -9.54
N PRO A 28 3.32 -10.89 -10.02
CA PRO A 28 4.50 -10.59 -9.23
C PRO A 28 4.42 -9.16 -8.69
N THR A 29 4.48 -9.03 -7.37
CA THR A 29 4.37 -7.75 -6.67
C THR A 29 5.36 -7.65 -5.53
N VAL A 30 5.46 -6.45 -4.96
CA VAL A 30 6.17 -6.13 -3.73
C VAL A 30 5.35 -5.05 -3.02
N VAL A 31 5.27 -5.14 -1.69
CA VAL A 31 4.66 -4.09 -0.86
C VAL A 31 5.77 -3.43 -0.05
N LEU A 32 5.84 -2.11 -0.10
CA LEU A 32 6.81 -1.31 0.65
C LEU A 32 6.07 -0.46 1.68
N SER A 33 6.57 -0.45 2.91
CA SER A 33 6.09 0.43 3.98
C SER A 33 7.22 1.34 4.45
N SER A 34 6.87 2.58 4.80
CA SER A 34 7.79 3.53 5.41
C SER A 34 8.05 3.23 6.89
N ASP A 35 9.04 3.83 7.52
CA ASP A 35 9.34 3.59 8.94
C ASP A 35 9.26 4.87 9.80
N LYS A 36 9.43 6.04 9.17
CA LYS A 36 9.28 7.35 9.81
C LYS A 36 7.82 7.75 9.83
N PHE A 37 7.31 7.98 11.03
CA PHE A 37 5.96 8.44 11.30
C PHE A 37 5.97 9.58 12.31
N PRO A 38 4.99 10.50 12.25
CA PRO A 38 4.76 11.46 13.32
C PRO A 38 4.60 10.74 14.67
N PRO A 39 5.10 11.31 15.77
CA PRO A 39 4.82 10.76 17.09
C PRO A 39 3.31 10.80 17.38
N PRO A 40 2.79 9.91 18.24
CA PRO A 40 1.34 9.82 18.50
C PRO A 40 0.69 11.13 18.95
N ALA A 41 1.44 12.02 19.61
CA ALA A 41 0.95 13.33 20.07
C ALA A 41 0.66 14.31 18.92
N ASP A 42 1.25 14.08 17.74
CA ASP A 42 1.11 14.95 16.56
C ASP A 42 0.03 14.41 15.59
N LEU A 43 -0.60 13.27 15.91
CA LEU A 43 -1.65 12.68 15.09
C LEU A 43 -3.00 13.33 15.41
N GLY A 44 -3.67 13.83 14.38
CA GLY A 44 -5.05 14.29 14.45
C GLY A 44 -6.05 13.12 14.52
N PRO A 45 -7.34 13.41 14.79
CA PRO A 45 -8.38 12.39 14.96
C PRO A 45 -8.68 11.57 13.69
N TYR A 46 -8.19 12.01 12.53
CA TYR A 46 -8.39 11.34 11.25
C TYR A 46 -7.10 10.75 10.66
N ASP A 47 -5.99 10.85 11.40
CA ASP A 47 -4.72 10.29 10.96
C ASP A 47 -4.61 8.81 11.32
N TYR A 48 -3.90 8.07 10.47
CA TYR A 48 -3.59 6.67 10.73
C TYR A 48 -2.27 6.54 11.50
N THR A 49 -2.28 5.69 12.52
CA THR A 49 -1.06 5.33 13.24
C THR A 49 -0.13 4.48 12.38
N LYS A 50 1.16 4.49 12.72
CA LYS A 50 2.17 3.58 12.14
C LYS A 50 1.70 2.11 12.19
N PHE A 51 1.14 1.70 13.33
CA PHE A 51 0.64 0.35 13.52
C PHE A 51 -0.49 0.01 12.53
N GLN A 52 -1.49 0.89 12.39
CA GLN A 52 -2.60 0.68 11.46
C GLN A 52 -2.12 0.59 10.01
N ILE A 53 -1.19 1.44 9.60
CA ILE A 53 -0.64 1.41 8.24
C ILE A 53 0.16 0.13 8.00
N HIS A 54 1.01 -0.29 8.93
CA HIS A 54 1.73 -1.56 8.80
C HIS A 54 0.80 -2.76 8.77
N GLN A 55 -0.25 -2.77 9.60
CA GLN A 55 -1.23 -3.82 9.59
C GLN A 55 -1.94 -3.90 8.23
N ALA A 56 -2.39 -2.76 7.68
CA ALA A 56 -3.03 -2.71 6.37
C ALA A 56 -2.10 -3.20 5.25
N ASN A 57 -0.83 -2.77 5.25
CA ASN A 57 0.15 -3.18 4.25
C ASN A 57 0.54 -4.66 4.38
N SER A 58 0.55 -5.21 5.59
CA SER A 58 0.76 -6.65 5.80
C SER A 58 -0.42 -7.48 5.27
N LEU A 59 -1.66 -7.03 5.46
CA LEU A 59 -2.84 -7.67 4.86
C LEU A 59 -2.81 -7.62 3.34
N LEU A 60 -2.38 -6.49 2.75
CA LEU A 60 -2.18 -6.39 1.31
C LEU A 60 -1.10 -7.35 0.83
N ALA A 61 0.04 -7.41 1.51
CA ALA A 61 1.14 -8.30 1.15
C ALA A 61 0.71 -9.77 1.20
N GLU A 62 -0.03 -10.18 2.24
CA GLU A 62 -0.62 -11.52 2.35
C GLU A 62 -1.57 -11.82 1.19
N THR A 63 -2.49 -10.90 0.88
CA THR A 63 -3.45 -11.04 -0.23
C THR A 63 -2.73 -11.22 -1.58
N MET A 64 -1.60 -10.54 -1.75
CA MET A 64 -0.78 -10.59 -2.97
C MET A 64 0.29 -11.70 -2.93
N ALA A 65 0.32 -12.52 -1.88
CA ALA A 65 1.34 -13.56 -1.67
C ALA A 65 2.79 -13.03 -1.77
N THR A 66 3.03 -11.86 -1.19
CA THR A 66 4.34 -11.21 -1.10
C THR A 66 4.64 -10.80 0.35
N GLU A 67 5.84 -10.28 0.59
CA GLU A 67 6.23 -9.67 1.85
C GLU A 67 5.93 -8.16 1.88
N ASN A 68 5.62 -7.66 3.08
CA ASN A 68 5.61 -6.24 3.39
C ASN A 68 7.02 -5.83 3.87
N VAL A 69 7.76 -5.14 3.02
CA VAL A 69 9.12 -4.69 3.32
C VAL A 69 9.06 -3.32 3.97
N ILE A 70 9.44 -3.24 5.24
CA ILE A 70 9.65 -1.96 5.93
C ILE A 70 10.98 -1.36 5.44
N VAL A 71 10.94 -0.15 4.90
CA VAL A 71 12.13 0.58 4.45
C VAL A 71 12.61 1.50 5.58
N PRO A 72 13.75 1.19 6.23
CA PRO A 72 14.19 1.94 7.39
C PRO A 72 14.47 3.40 7.05
N GLY A 73 14.06 4.31 7.93
CA GLY A 73 14.37 5.73 7.79
C GLY A 73 13.66 6.46 6.63
N SER A 74 12.67 5.84 5.97
CA SER A 74 11.87 6.51 4.94
C SER A 74 10.54 7.03 5.49
N GLY A 75 10.04 8.14 4.91
CA GLY A 75 8.67 8.64 5.11
C GLY A 75 7.69 8.08 4.07
N HIS A 76 6.47 8.65 4.01
CA HIS A 76 5.39 8.24 3.11
C HIS A 76 5.88 8.06 1.66
N ASP A 77 6.59 9.06 1.14
CA ASP A 77 7.21 9.04 -0.19
C ASP A 77 8.55 8.31 -0.16
N ILE A 78 8.53 6.98 -0.04
CA ILE A 78 9.73 6.14 0.13
C ILE A 78 10.80 6.44 -0.93
N MET A 79 10.40 6.70 -2.17
CA MET A 79 11.31 7.00 -3.28
C MET A 79 12.15 8.28 -3.08
N LEU A 80 11.69 9.23 -2.27
CA LEU A 80 12.45 10.44 -1.95
C LEU A 80 13.55 10.17 -0.92
N TYR A 81 13.37 9.15 -0.07
CA TYR A 81 14.33 8.81 1.01
C TYR A 81 15.29 7.69 0.61
N ALA A 82 14.79 6.71 -0.15
CA ALA A 82 15.53 5.51 -0.53
C ALA A 82 15.25 5.12 -2.00
N PRO A 83 15.60 5.99 -2.97
CA PRO A 83 15.27 5.77 -4.39
C PRO A 83 15.87 4.47 -4.93
N GLN A 84 17.08 4.10 -4.51
CA GLN A 84 17.73 2.84 -4.93
C GLN A 84 16.94 1.62 -4.45
N VAL A 85 16.45 1.61 -3.21
CA VAL A 85 15.64 0.50 -2.68
C VAL A 85 14.38 0.31 -3.52
N VAL A 86 13.72 1.40 -3.90
CA VAL A 86 12.52 1.32 -4.76
C VAL A 86 12.90 0.80 -6.15
N ALA A 87 13.96 1.34 -6.77
CA ALA A 87 14.41 0.92 -8.09
C ALA A 87 14.78 -0.58 -8.13
N ASP A 88 15.55 -1.06 -7.15
CA ASP A 88 15.98 -2.46 -7.06
C ASP A 88 14.79 -3.42 -6.93
N LYS A 89 13.76 -3.01 -6.16
CA LYS A 89 12.53 -3.79 -6.00
C LYS A 89 11.71 -3.81 -7.30
N ILE A 90 11.66 -2.70 -8.04
CA ILE A 90 11.03 -2.67 -9.38
C ILE A 90 11.76 -3.61 -10.32
N VAL A 91 13.09 -3.53 -10.41
CA VAL A 91 13.90 -4.41 -11.27
C VAL A 91 13.66 -5.88 -10.91
N THR A 92 13.65 -6.21 -9.61
CA THR A 92 13.36 -7.57 -9.12
C THR A 92 12.01 -8.08 -9.61
N VAL A 93 10.95 -7.27 -9.54
CA VAL A 93 9.61 -7.65 -10.02
C VAL A 93 9.61 -7.86 -11.53
N VAL A 94 10.23 -6.94 -12.29
CA VAL A 94 10.33 -7.04 -13.76
C VAL A 94 11.07 -8.31 -14.18
N ASP A 95 12.18 -8.64 -13.50
CA ASP A 95 12.96 -9.83 -13.82
C ASP A 95 12.20 -11.12 -13.50
N ARG A 96 11.40 -11.16 -12.42
CA ARG A 96 10.48 -12.30 -12.15
C ARG A 96 9.48 -12.49 -13.28
N VAL A 97 8.86 -11.41 -13.75
CA VAL A 97 7.92 -11.45 -14.86
C VAL A 97 8.60 -11.96 -16.14
N ARG A 98 9.78 -11.43 -16.47
CA ARG A 98 10.57 -11.87 -17.65
C ARG A 98 10.99 -13.33 -17.57
N ALA A 99 11.30 -13.83 -16.38
CA ALA A 99 11.64 -15.22 -16.15
C ALA A 99 10.42 -16.18 -16.12
N GLY A 100 9.20 -15.67 -16.30
CA GLY A 100 7.97 -16.47 -16.21
C GLY A 100 7.65 -16.97 -14.80
N ARG A 101 8.26 -16.37 -13.77
CA ARG A 101 8.04 -16.71 -12.36
C ARG A 101 6.86 -15.89 -11.84
N ARG A 102 5.77 -16.57 -11.49
CA ARG A 102 4.59 -15.99 -10.85
C ARG A 102 4.70 -16.08 -9.34
#